data_AF-A0A954HZW8-F1
#
_entry.id   AF-A0A954HZW8-F1
#
_cell.length_a   1.000
_cell.length_b   1.000
_cell.length_c   1.000
_cell.angle_alpha   90.00
_cell.angle_beta   90.00
_cell.angle_gamma   90.00
#
_symmetry.space_group_name_H-M   'P 1'
#
loop_
_entity.id
_entity.type
_entity.pdbx_description
1 polymer ?
#
loop_
_entity_poly.entity_id
_entity_poly.type
_entity_poly.pdbx_seq_one_letter_code
_entity_poly.pdbx_strand_id
1 'polypeptide(L)'
;MQHALEGYGDLFASGPQRRHFAVYTLLMCQPRQSRAKDWALHRLTTIGEACRAMLCENLRAILEWAITQVTEHNETATHVMVRLGIG
;
A
#
# COMPACT_ATOMS: atom_id res chain seq x y z
N MET A 1 -26.42 7.19 -13.41
CA MET A 1 -25.54 6.30 -12.63
C MET A 1 -25.21 4.99 -13.35
N GLN A 2 -26.07 4.47 -14.25
CA GLN A 2 -25.74 3.32 -15.12
C GLN A 2 -24.60 3.62 -16.12
N HIS A 3 -24.56 4.82 -16.71
CA HIS A 3 -23.53 5.20 -17.70
C HIS A 3 -22.06 5.23 -17.19
N ALA A 4 -21.82 5.32 -15.88
CA ALA A 4 -20.46 5.32 -15.33
C ALA A 4 -19.93 3.89 -15.06
N LEU A 5 -20.81 2.89 -14.96
CA LEU A 5 -20.42 1.49 -14.76
C LEU A 5 -20.15 0.78 -16.09
N GLU A 6 -20.77 1.24 -17.18
CA GLU A 6 -20.54 0.69 -18.53
C GLU A 6 -19.13 1.02 -19.06
N GLY A 7 -18.60 2.23 -18.79
CA GLY A 7 -17.26 2.62 -19.26
C GLY A 7 -16.07 1.98 -18.51
N TYR A 8 -16.30 1.44 -17.30
CA TYR A 8 -15.28 0.77 -16.49
C TYR A 8 -15.48 -0.76 -16.43
N GLY A 9 -16.54 -1.28 -17.07
CA GLY A 9 -16.83 -2.72 -17.10
C GLY A 9 -15.73 -3.56 -17.76
N ASP A 10 -15.03 -2.96 -18.72
CA ASP A 10 -13.91 -3.58 -19.45
C ASP A 10 -12.58 -3.56 -18.68
N LEU A 11 -12.46 -2.76 -17.61
CA LEU A 11 -11.24 -2.72 -16.77
C LEU A 11 -11.07 -3.97 -15.88
N PHE A 12 -12.15 -4.71 -15.63
CA PHE A 12 -12.14 -5.85 -14.73
C PHE A 12 -12.60 -7.11 -15.45
N ALA A 13 -11.62 -7.97 -15.79
CA ALA A 13 -11.81 -9.17 -16.59
C ALA A 13 -12.74 -10.23 -15.95
N SER A 14 -12.99 -10.19 -14.64
CA SER A 14 -13.86 -11.18 -13.97
C SER A 14 -15.05 -10.58 -13.21
N GLY A 15 -16.18 -11.27 -13.28
CA GLY A 15 -17.43 -10.90 -12.61
C GLY A 15 -17.33 -10.61 -11.11
N PRO A 16 -16.55 -11.37 -10.32
CA PRO A 16 -16.32 -11.07 -8.89
C PRO A 16 -15.71 -9.70 -8.63
N GLN A 17 -14.73 -9.28 -9.44
CA GLN A 17 -14.05 -7.98 -9.27
C GLN A 17 -14.98 -6.82 -9.65
N ARG A 18 -15.80 -6.98 -10.70
CA ARG A 18 -16.83 -6.00 -11.05
C ARG A 18 -17.86 -5.79 -9.93
N ARG A 19 -18.27 -6.87 -9.26
CA ARG A 19 -19.18 -6.78 -8.11
C ARG A 19 -18.54 -6.07 -6.91
N HIS A 20 -17.27 -6.38 -6.60
CA HIS A 20 -16.55 -5.66 -5.55
C HIS A 20 -16.37 -4.18 -5.87
N PHE A 21 -16.00 -3.83 -7.10
CA PHE A 21 -15.87 -2.44 -7.52
C PHE A 21 -17.21 -1.70 -7.46
N ALA A 22 -18.31 -2.31 -7.95
CA ALA A 22 -19.63 -1.70 -7.88
C ALA A 22 -20.11 -1.46 -6.44
N VAL A 23 -19.89 -2.41 -5.53
CA VAL A 23 -20.21 -2.26 -4.10
C VAL A 23 -19.34 -1.16 -3.47
N TYR A 24 -18.06 -1.13 -3.79
CA TYR A 24 -17.14 -0.07 -3.34
C TYR A 24 -17.58 1.31 -3.83
N THR A 25 -17.89 1.46 -5.12
CA THR A 25 -18.35 2.73 -5.70
C THR A 25 -19.71 3.14 -5.13
N LEU A 26 -20.64 2.21 -4.94
CA LEU A 26 -21.93 2.48 -4.30
C LEU A 26 -21.76 2.92 -2.84
N LEU A 27 -20.85 2.28 -2.11
CA LEU A 27 -20.50 2.67 -0.75
C LEU A 27 -19.93 4.10 -0.74
N MET A 28 -19.12 4.48 -1.72
CA MET A 28 -18.54 5.82 -1.82
C MET A 28 -19.49 6.88 -2.42
N CYS A 29 -20.53 6.49 -3.15
CA CYS A 29 -21.45 7.42 -3.82
C CYS A 29 -22.77 7.66 -3.09
N GLN A 30 -23.12 6.89 -2.06
CA GLN A 30 -24.34 7.10 -1.25
C GLN A 30 -24.27 8.46 -0.52
N PRO A 31 -25.09 9.46 -0.88
CA PRO A 31 -24.99 10.81 -0.34
C PRO A 31 -25.86 10.96 0.91
N ARG A 32 -25.32 10.52 2.04
CA ARG A 32 -25.65 10.99 3.42
C ARG A 32 -24.39 11.04 4.29
N GLN A 33 -23.23 11.16 3.65
CA GLN A 33 -21.97 10.50 4.03
C GLN A 33 -20.78 11.41 4.30
N SER A 34 -20.93 12.73 4.50
CA SER A 34 -19.74 13.58 4.79
C SER A 34 -18.95 13.01 5.98
N ARG A 35 -19.62 12.74 7.10
CA ARG A 35 -18.99 12.19 8.31
C ARG A 35 -18.40 10.78 8.14
N ALA A 36 -18.99 9.94 7.29
CA ALA A 36 -18.49 8.58 7.05
C ALA A 36 -17.25 8.59 6.13
N LYS A 37 -17.25 9.47 5.12
CA LYS A 37 -16.08 9.74 4.27
C LYS A 37 -14.97 10.40 5.05
N ASP A 38 -15.28 11.39 5.89
CA ASP A 38 -14.31 12.07 6.75
C ASP A 38 -13.69 11.09 7.75
N TRP A 39 -14.50 10.20 8.36
CA TRP A 39 -14.00 9.14 9.22
C TRP A 39 -13.10 8.14 8.48
N ALA A 40 -13.53 7.67 7.31
CA ALA A 40 -12.76 6.72 6.50
C ALA A 40 -11.44 7.34 6.01
N LEU A 41 -11.49 8.58 5.53
CA LEU A 41 -10.32 9.34 5.10
C LEU A 41 -9.35 9.53 6.26
N HIS A 42 -9.84 9.99 7.42
CA HIS A 42 -9.01 10.16 8.61
C HIS A 42 -8.35 8.84 9.03
N ARG A 43 -9.12 7.75 9.10
CA ARG A 43 -8.60 6.43 9.50
C ARG A 43 -7.55 5.90 8.52
N LEU A 44 -7.79 6.02 7.21
CA LEU A 44 -6.86 5.56 6.18
C LEU A 44 -5.59 6.42 6.14
N THR A 45 -5.71 7.73 6.35
CA THR A 45 -4.54 8.63 6.47
C THR A 45 -3.68 8.23 7.65
N THR A 46 -4.25 8.06 8.85
CA THR A 46 -3.50 7.64 10.04
C THR A 46 -2.84 6.28 9.86
N ILE A 47 -3.53 5.29 9.30
CA ILE A 47 -2.94 3.97 9.01
C ILE A 47 -1.81 4.12 7.99
N GLY A 48 -2.02 4.91 6.94
CA GLY A 48 -0.99 5.16 5.93
C GLY A 48 0.24 5.86 6.50
N GLU A 49 0.07 6.80 7.42
CA GLU A 49 1.17 7.47 8.12
C GLU A 49 1.93 6.49 9.03
N ALA A 50 1.23 5.64 9.79
CA ALA A 50 1.85 4.61 10.61
C ALA A 50 2.63 3.59 9.76
N CYS A 51 2.06 3.12 8.65
CA CYS A 51 2.74 2.23 7.72
C CYS A 51 3.98 2.89 7.10
N ARG A 52 3.91 4.17 6.72
CA ARG A 52 5.05 4.93 6.20
C ARG A 52 6.15 5.08 7.26
N ALA A 53 5.79 5.42 8.50
CA ALA A 53 6.75 5.53 9.59
C ALA A 53 7.45 4.20 9.87
N MET A 54 6.69 3.10 9.92
CA MET A 54 7.25 1.76 10.13
C MET A 54 8.15 1.32 8.97
N LEU A 55 7.78 1.63 7.73
CA LEU A 55 8.61 1.36 6.56
C LEU A 55 9.92 2.16 6.61
N CYS A 56 9.85 3.46 6.93
CA CYS A 56 11.04 4.30 7.07
C CYS A 56 11.97 3.78 8.17
N GLU A 57 11.42 3.39 9.33
CA GLU A 57 12.24 2.87 10.43
C GLU A 57 12.87 1.51 10.10
N ASN A 58 12.10 0.61 9.48
CA ASN A 58 12.64 -0.68 9.03
C ASN A 58 13.74 -0.48 7.98
N LEU A 59 13.52 0.40 7.01
CA LEU A 59 14.53 0.70 5.99
C LEU A 59 15.79 1.31 6.62
N ARG A 60 15.62 2.22 7.59
CA ARG A 60 16.73 2.81 8.33
C ARG A 60 17.54 1.76 9.07
N ALA A 61 16.89 0.87 9.80
CA ALA A 61 17.54 -0.21 10.53
C ALA A 61 18.26 -1.20 9.60
N ILE A 62 17.65 -1.54 8.45
CA ILE A 62 18.27 -2.41 7.44
C ILE A 62 19.53 -1.75 6.85
N LEU A 63 19.45 -0.46 6.51
CA LEU A 63 20.60 0.28 5.96
C LEU A 63 21.72 0.42 6.99
N GLU A 64 21.39 0.76 8.24
CA GLU A 64 22.35 0.85 9.33
C GLU A 64 23.07 -0.49 9.54
N TRP A 65 22.31 -1.59 9.62
CA TRP A 65 22.87 -2.93 9.71
C TRP A 65 23.75 -3.28 8.50
N ALA A 66 23.28 -2.99 7.28
CA ALA A 66 24.04 -3.28 6.05
C ALA A 66 25.36 -2.51 6.00
N ILE A 67 25.37 -1.24 6.41
CA ILE A 67 26.58 -0.44 6.53
C ILE A 67 27.54 -1.09 7.53
N THR A 68 27.08 -1.42 8.74
CA THR A 68 27.89 -2.11 9.76
C THR A 68 28.50 -3.41 9.23
N GLN A 69 27.75 -4.23 8.49
CA GLN A 69 28.28 -5.47 7.91
C GLN A 69 29.41 -5.23 6.90
N VAL A 70 29.29 -4.21 6.05
CA VAL A 70 30.32 -3.92 5.05
C VAL A 70 31.54 -3.25 5.70
N THR A 71 31.34 -2.36 6.67
CA THR A 71 32.42 -1.56 7.26
C THR A 71 33.18 -2.29 8.37
N GLU A 72 32.48 -3.02 9.24
CA GLU A 72 33.08 -3.65 10.43
C GLU A 72 33.41 -5.12 10.22
N HIS A 73 32.58 -5.84 9.45
CA HIS A 73 32.76 -7.26 9.20
C HIS A 73 33.47 -7.57 7.86
N ASN A 74 33.85 -6.53 7.10
CA ASN A 74 34.46 -6.63 5.76
C ASN A 74 33.70 -7.58 4.82
N GLU A 75 32.38 -7.69 5.01
CA GLU A 75 31.55 -8.52 4.16
C GLU A 75 31.38 -7.86 2.79
N THR A 76 31.42 -8.66 1.73
CA THR A 76 31.21 -8.17 0.36
C THR A 76 29.75 -7.76 0.19
N ALA A 77 29.51 -6.64 -0.51
CA ALA A 77 28.15 -6.14 -0.78
C ALA A 77 27.22 -7.21 -1.39
N THR A 78 27.76 -8.11 -2.21
CA THR A 78 27.04 -9.24 -2.80
C THR A 78 26.50 -10.20 -1.73
N HIS A 79 27.25 -10.47 -0.67
CA HIS A 79 26.83 -11.36 0.42
C HIS A 79 25.73 -10.73 1.28
N VAL A 80 25.84 -9.43 1.54
CA VAL A 80 24.82 -8.65 2.25
C VAL A 80 23.52 -8.59 1.45
N MET A 81 23.59 -8.39 0.12
CA MET A 81 22.43 -8.40 -0.78
C MET A 81 21.70 -9.75 -0.82
N VAL A 82 22.43 -10.86 -0.86
CA VAL A 82 21.83 -12.22 -0.80
C VAL A 82 21.11 -12.43 0.52
N ARG A 83 21.68 -11.97 1.64
CA ARG A 83 21.05 -12.09 2.98
C ARG A 83 19.80 -11.23 3.11
N LEU A 84 19.76 -10.09 2.42
CA LEU A 84 18.58 -9.21 2.33
C LEU A 84 17.55 -9.70 1.29
N GLY A 85 17.85 -10.77 0.54
CA GLY A 85 16.93 -11.33 -0.47
C GLY A 85 16.71 -10.44 -1.69
N ILE A 86 17.67 -9.55 -1.99
CA ILE A 86 17.63 -8.56 -3.07
C ILE A 86 18.73 -8.77 -4.12
N GLY A 87 19.41 -9.93 -4.08
CA GLY A 87 20.51 -10.32 -4.97
C GLY A 87 20.17 -11.45 -5.93
#